data_AF-A0A286UI47-F1
#
_entry.id   AF-A0A286UI47-F1
#
_cell.length_a   1.000
_cell.length_b   1.000
_cell.length_c   1.000
_cell.angle_alpha   90.00
_cell.angle_beta   90.00
_cell.angle_gamma   90.00
#
_symmetry.space_group_name_H-M   'P 1'
#
loop_
_entity.id
_entity.type
_entity.pdbx_description
1 polymer ?
#
loop_
_entity_poly.entity_id
_entity_poly.type
_entity_poly.pdbx_seq_one_letter_code
_entity_poly.pdbx_strand_id
1 'polypeptide(L)'
;MVWGEVIQSAHRATNLVIKLVNEPLFGRGNRPVIAILSLSDTMSYISLLLGILRAGFIAFPISHGNSYTAVAQLLSQSEVTHLLFSPEKKVKDIVSAAMNNLSGESTRTDPFFNPEPLSTIDLDDIAVIYHTSDALTSKEQPQTISFGSRDLTGCVIACHAFPMIHAMGLFLLSSVVSTGFILSIFKPGHHVVPSPDNTLESAAVTKSDFIATTPSFVESWSRNPTDAERITKFSGIAGFIIFGGGPLSKEVGDQLTSKGVNIFIVYGLTQTMLVSKFISEPLGEDWEYFEVTPSREAYFMGHGNDEYEQPKTIAQV
;
A
#
# COMPACT_ATOMS: atom_id res chain seq x y z
N MET A 1 3.24 -1.88 17.60
CA MET A 1 2.21 -0.98 18.17
C MET A 1 0.93 -1.78 18.31
N VAL A 2 0.19 -1.57 19.38
CA VAL A 2 -1.15 -2.16 19.54
C VAL A 2 -2.22 -1.25 18.95
N TRP A 3 -3.42 -1.78 18.66
CA TRP A 3 -4.53 -1.01 18.08
C TRP A 3 -4.85 0.28 18.83
N GLY A 4 -4.79 0.28 20.16
CA GLY A 4 -5.00 1.48 20.96
C GLY A 4 -4.02 2.62 20.62
N GLU A 5 -2.74 2.30 20.38
CA GLU A 5 -1.73 3.28 19.99
C GLU A 5 -1.93 3.76 18.55
N VAL A 6 -2.32 2.86 17.64
CA VAL A 6 -2.63 3.20 16.24
C VAL A 6 -3.81 4.17 16.17
N ILE A 7 -4.88 3.89 16.93
CA ILE A 7 -6.06 4.77 17.03
C ILE A 7 -5.64 6.13 17.59
N GLN A 8 -4.85 6.17 18.66
CA GLN A 8 -4.36 7.44 19.22
C GLN A 8 -3.57 8.25 18.20
N SER A 9 -2.69 7.61 17.44
CA SER A 9 -1.94 8.25 16.37
C SER A 9 -2.84 8.77 15.24
N ALA A 10 -3.86 8.01 14.83
CA ALA A 10 -4.84 8.44 13.84
C ALA A 10 -5.62 9.68 14.29
N HIS A 11 -6.05 9.74 15.57
CA HIS A 11 -6.71 10.94 16.13
C HIS A 11 -5.76 12.14 16.20
N ARG A 12 -4.50 11.96 16.64
CA ARG A 12 -3.51 13.05 16.62
C ARG A 12 -3.29 13.59 15.21
N ALA A 13 -3.19 12.70 14.22
CA ALA A 13 -3.08 13.08 12.82
C ALA A 13 -4.35 13.78 12.31
N THR A 14 -5.54 13.31 12.70
CA THR A 14 -6.83 13.97 12.38
C THR A 14 -6.80 15.42 12.87
N ASN A 15 -6.43 15.59 14.14
CA ASN A 15 -6.31 16.89 14.79
C ASN A 15 -5.33 17.82 14.08
N LEU A 16 -4.15 17.30 13.75
CA LEU A 16 -3.12 18.04 13.03
C LEU A 16 -3.63 18.51 11.67
N VAL A 17 -4.26 17.61 10.89
CA VAL A 17 -4.73 17.92 9.54
C VAL A 17 -5.86 18.94 9.57
N ILE A 18 -6.83 18.82 10.50
CA ILE A 18 -7.90 19.83 10.68
C ILE A 18 -7.30 21.22 10.98
N LYS A 19 -6.34 21.29 11.90
CA LYS A 19 -5.65 22.54 12.25
C LYS A 19 -4.86 23.14 11.08
N LEU A 20 -4.23 22.30 10.25
CA LEU A 20 -3.44 22.74 9.09
C LEU A 20 -4.32 23.25 7.96
N VAL A 21 -5.45 22.58 7.72
CA VAL A 21 -6.41 22.98 6.67
C VAL A 21 -7.11 24.28 7.06
N ASN A 22 -7.45 24.46 8.33
CA ASN A 22 -7.97 25.72 8.89
C ASN A 22 -9.15 26.35 8.08
N GLU A 23 -9.97 25.49 7.48
CA GLU A 23 -11.17 25.86 6.73
C GLU A 23 -12.41 25.24 7.41
N PRO A 24 -13.59 25.87 7.37
CA PRO A 24 -14.81 25.28 7.89
C PRO A 24 -15.11 23.97 7.13
N LEU A 25 -15.42 22.90 7.87
CA LEU A 25 -15.74 21.57 7.31
C LEU A 25 -16.81 21.73 6.21
N PHE A 26 -16.40 21.57 4.95
CA PHE A 26 -17.25 21.81 3.80
C PHE A 26 -18.36 20.75 3.69
N GLY A 27 -19.53 21.18 3.20
CA GLY A 27 -20.59 20.26 2.75
C GLY A 27 -20.17 19.47 1.50
N ARG A 28 -21.01 18.51 1.08
CA ARG A 28 -20.80 17.66 -0.11
C ARG A 28 -20.30 18.48 -1.31
N GLY A 29 -19.21 18.04 -1.95
CA GLY A 29 -18.69 18.59 -3.21
C GLY A 29 -17.50 19.56 -3.12
N ASN A 30 -17.15 20.09 -1.94
CA ASN A 30 -16.02 21.03 -1.76
C ASN A 30 -14.97 20.54 -0.75
N ARG A 31 -14.75 19.22 -0.68
CA ARG A 31 -13.83 18.64 0.32
C ARG A 31 -12.37 18.90 -0.08
N PRO A 32 -11.52 19.40 0.83
CA PRO A 32 -10.10 19.61 0.57
C PRO A 32 -9.42 18.35 0.06
N VAL A 33 -8.73 18.47 -1.08
CA VAL A 33 -7.79 17.45 -1.57
C VAL A 33 -6.41 17.72 -0.97
N ILE A 34 -5.93 16.77 -0.18
CA ILE A 34 -4.67 16.84 0.56
C ILE A 34 -3.65 15.92 -0.11
N ALA A 35 -2.73 16.50 -0.86
CA ALA A 35 -1.61 15.76 -1.46
C ALA A 35 -0.56 15.40 -0.42
N ILE A 36 -0.02 14.17 -0.51
CA ILE A 36 1.02 13.66 0.38
C ILE A 36 2.23 13.27 -0.46
N LEU A 37 3.35 13.98 -0.31
CA LEU A 37 4.63 13.63 -0.93
C LEU A 37 5.67 13.41 0.18
N SER A 38 5.83 12.17 0.62
CA SER A 38 6.59 11.87 1.83
C SER A 38 7.49 10.63 1.72
N LEU A 39 8.64 10.68 2.39
CA LEU A 39 9.54 9.55 2.65
C LEU A 39 9.39 8.98 4.08
N SER A 40 8.32 9.36 4.79
CA SER A 40 8.05 8.88 6.16
C SER A 40 7.93 7.35 6.24
N ASP A 41 8.20 6.82 7.44
CA ASP A 41 7.98 5.40 7.74
C ASP A 41 6.49 5.01 7.61
N THR A 42 6.25 3.70 7.47
CA THR A 42 4.92 3.12 7.26
C THR A 42 3.89 3.55 8.30
N MET A 43 4.26 3.65 9.59
CA MET A 43 3.30 4.03 10.64
C MET A 43 2.96 5.51 10.61
N SER A 44 3.96 6.37 10.42
CA SER A 44 3.73 7.79 10.25
C SER A 44 2.85 8.06 9.04
N TYR A 45 3.10 7.35 7.93
CA TYR A 45 2.32 7.47 6.69
C TYR A 45 0.86 7.00 6.87
N ILE A 46 0.65 5.82 7.45
CA ILE A 46 -0.70 5.28 7.74
C ILE A 46 -1.46 6.19 8.70
N SER A 47 -0.81 6.68 9.75
CA SER A 47 -1.44 7.58 10.72
C SER A 47 -1.92 8.87 10.05
N LEU A 48 -1.10 9.46 9.18
CA LEU A 48 -1.46 10.65 8.41
C LEU A 48 -2.62 10.37 7.44
N LEU A 49 -2.55 9.28 6.69
CA LEU A 49 -3.61 8.87 5.76
C LEU A 49 -4.95 8.69 6.48
N LEU A 50 -4.95 7.94 7.59
CA LEU A 50 -6.12 7.79 8.46
C LEU A 50 -6.63 9.13 8.99
N GLY A 51 -5.72 10.03 9.39
CA GLY A 51 -6.08 11.36 9.89
C GLY A 51 -6.83 12.19 8.85
N ILE A 52 -6.37 12.18 7.60
CA ILE A 52 -7.02 12.87 6.47
C ILE A 52 -8.42 12.30 6.22
N LEU A 53 -8.52 10.96 6.14
CA LEU A 53 -9.79 10.28 5.91
C LEU A 53 -10.80 10.51 7.04
N ARG A 54 -10.35 10.45 8.30
CA ARG A 54 -11.18 10.70 9.48
C ARG A 54 -11.67 12.15 9.57
N ALA A 55 -10.92 13.10 9.02
CA ALA A 55 -11.33 14.49 8.91
C ALA A 55 -12.36 14.71 7.78
N GLY A 56 -12.64 13.69 6.96
CA GLY A 56 -13.55 13.77 5.82
C GLY A 56 -12.91 14.36 4.56
N PHE A 57 -11.60 14.58 4.58
CA PHE A 57 -10.86 15.12 3.44
C PHE A 57 -10.48 14.03 2.43
N ILE A 58 -10.08 14.44 1.24
CA ILE A 58 -9.64 13.53 0.18
C ILE A 58 -8.14 13.41 0.26
N ALA A 59 -7.62 12.18 0.40
CA ALA A 59 -6.18 11.95 0.40
C ALA A 59 -5.66 11.78 -1.03
N PHE A 60 -4.50 12.36 -1.34
CA PHE A 60 -3.82 12.15 -2.62
C PHE A 60 -2.34 11.77 -2.43
N PRO A 61 -2.04 10.49 -2.22
CA PRO A 61 -0.68 9.95 -2.22
C PRO A 61 0.08 10.20 -3.54
N ILE A 62 1.20 10.91 -3.49
CA ILE A 62 2.09 11.15 -4.64
C ILE A 62 3.41 10.39 -4.43
N SER A 63 3.86 9.68 -5.47
CA SER A 63 5.13 8.96 -5.42
C SER A 63 6.30 9.93 -5.49
N HIS A 64 7.25 9.80 -4.55
CA HIS A 64 8.54 10.49 -4.59
C HIS A 64 9.48 9.95 -5.69
N GLY A 65 9.04 8.95 -6.45
CA GLY A 65 9.71 8.47 -7.66
C GLY A 65 9.38 9.31 -8.90
N ASN A 66 8.33 10.13 -8.85
CA ASN A 66 7.93 10.97 -9.97
C ASN A 66 8.90 12.14 -10.20
N SER A 67 9.01 12.59 -11.45
CA SER A 67 9.73 13.81 -11.79
C SER A 67 9.01 15.04 -11.24
N TYR A 68 9.74 16.16 -11.08
CA TYR A 68 9.13 17.43 -10.66
C TYR A 68 8.04 17.91 -11.62
N THR A 69 8.19 17.68 -12.94
CA THR A 69 7.18 18.01 -13.94
C THR A 69 5.91 17.18 -13.77
N ALA A 70 6.05 15.87 -13.53
CA ALA A 70 4.92 14.99 -13.28
C ALA A 70 4.20 15.38 -11.97
N VAL A 71 4.94 15.70 -10.91
CA VAL A 71 4.36 16.21 -9.66
C VAL A 71 3.58 17.50 -9.88
N ALA A 72 4.15 18.49 -10.60
CA ALA A 72 3.44 19.73 -10.92
C ALA A 72 2.13 19.49 -11.69
N GLN A 73 2.15 18.60 -12.68
CA GLN A 73 0.94 18.19 -13.41
C GLN A 73 -0.09 17.53 -12.49
N LEU A 74 0.33 16.58 -11.66
CA LEU A 74 -0.55 15.89 -10.71
C LEU A 74 -1.22 16.86 -9.75
N LEU A 75 -0.46 17.80 -9.19
CA LEU A 75 -1.00 18.83 -8.30
C LEU A 75 -2.01 19.73 -9.02
N SER A 76 -1.71 20.14 -10.25
CA SER A 76 -2.57 21.02 -11.04
C SER A 76 -3.89 20.37 -11.45
N GLN A 77 -3.91 19.07 -11.71
CA GLN A 77 -5.09 18.38 -12.27
C GLN A 77 -6.00 17.76 -11.21
N SER A 78 -5.49 17.56 -9.99
CA SER A 78 -6.24 16.87 -8.93
C SER A 78 -6.94 17.83 -7.98
N GLU A 79 -7.06 19.11 -8.35
CA GLU A 79 -7.67 20.17 -7.52
C GLU A 79 -7.07 20.21 -6.10
N VAL A 80 -5.75 20.00 -6.01
CA VAL A 80 -5.05 19.96 -4.72
C VAL A 80 -5.15 21.31 -4.03
N THR A 81 -5.66 21.27 -2.80
CA THR A 81 -5.78 22.47 -1.95
C THR A 81 -4.61 22.60 -1.00
N HIS A 82 -4.05 21.47 -0.55
CA HIS A 82 -2.95 21.42 0.42
C HIS A 82 -1.95 20.34 0.02
N LEU A 83 -0.66 20.64 0.17
CA LEU A 83 0.43 19.68 -0.01
C LEU A 83 1.17 19.48 1.31
N LEU A 84 1.14 18.26 1.82
CA LEU A 84 1.96 17.82 2.95
C LEU A 84 3.18 17.08 2.42
N PHE A 85 4.37 17.50 2.83
CA PHE A 85 5.61 16.90 2.39
C PHE A 85 6.63 16.76 3.51
N SER A 86 7.51 15.76 3.40
CA SER A 86 8.52 15.46 4.40
C SER A 86 9.82 16.26 4.20
N PRO A 87 10.65 16.45 5.23
CA PRO A 87 11.70 17.46 5.23
C PRO A 87 12.98 17.07 4.47
N GLU A 88 13.06 15.86 3.92
CA GLU A 88 14.23 15.35 3.22
C GLU A 88 14.54 16.17 1.97
N LYS A 89 15.84 16.35 1.69
CA LYS A 89 16.32 17.19 0.58
C LYS A 89 15.68 16.78 -0.76
N LYS A 90 15.63 15.48 -1.06
CA LYS A 90 15.03 14.94 -2.30
C LYS A 90 13.60 15.44 -2.50
N VAL A 91 12.78 15.37 -1.44
CA VAL A 91 11.38 15.79 -1.48
C VAL A 91 11.29 17.30 -1.61
N LYS A 92 12.06 18.05 -0.83
CA LYS A 92 12.14 19.52 -0.92
C LYS A 92 12.55 20.00 -2.31
N ASP A 93 13.51 19.34 -2.96
CA ASP A 93 13.95 19.66 -4.32
C ASP A 93 12.81 19.48 -5.33
N ILE A 94 12.08 18.34 -5.25
CA ILE A 94 10.91 18.07 -6.11
C ILE A 94 9.83 19.13 -5.90
N VAL A 95 9.48 19.42 -4.64
CA VAL A 95 8.45 20.42 -4.30
C VAL A 95 8.88 21.81 -4.77
N SER A 96 10.11 22.23 -4.49
CA SER A 96 10.60 23.56 -4.88
C SER A 96 10.58 23.73 -6.41
N ALA A 97 11.00 22.69 -7.15
CA ALA A 97 10.99 22.70 -8.60
C ALA A 97 9.56 22.65 -9.20
N ALA A 98 8.66 21.88 -8.59
CA ALA A 98 7.27 21.78 -9.01
C ALA A 98 6.44 23.03 -8.69
N MET A 99 6.79 23.74 -7.61
CA MET A 99 5.97 24.80 -7.01
C MET A 99 6.53 26.21 -7.17
N ASN A 100 7.52 26.46 -8.05
CA ASN A 100 8.17 27.77 -8.27
C ASN A 100 7.20 28.95 -8.01
N ASN A 101 7.28 29.53 -6.78
CA ASN A 101 6.52 30.65 -6.18
C ASN A 101 5.79 30.43 -4.83
N LEU A 102 5.91 29.31 -4.11
CA LEU A 102 5.31 29.22 -2.76
C LEU A 102 6.33 29.00 -1.64
N SER A 103 6.34 29.94 -0.70
CA SER A 103 6.98 29.83 0.62
C SER A 103 6.03 29.10 1.57
N GLY A 104 6.49 27.98 2.12
CA GLY A 104 5.78 27.24 3.16
C GLY A 104 6.76 26.61 4.13
N GLU A 105 6.71 27.04 5.38
CA GLU A 105 7.28 26.31 6.51
C GLU A 105 6.20 25.45 7.16
N SER A 106 6.54 24.23 7.59
CA SER A 106 5.96 23.72 8.82
C SER A 106 6.83 22.64 9.48
N THR A 107 6.89 22.70 10.80
CA THR A 107 6.94 21.54 11.68
C THR A 107 6.30 21.94 13.01
N ARG A 108 5.25 21.22 13.42
CA ARG A 108 4.76 21.21 14.81
C ARG A 108 4.39 19.79 15.20
N THR A 109 4.88 19.37 16.36
CA THR A 109 4.45 18.16 17.06
C THR A 109 3.36 18.55 18.07
N ASP A 110 2.27 17.78 18.13
CA ASP A 110 1.21 17.96 19.13
C ASP A 110 1.47 17.04 20.33
N PRO A 111 1.79 17.57 21.53
CA PRO A 111 2.12 16.78 22.70
C PRO A 111 0.90 16.20 23.45
N PHE A 112 -0.35 16.51 23.05
CA PHE A 112 -1.54 16.05 23.79
C PHE A 112 -2.49 15.24 22.91
N PHE A 113 -2.97 14.09 23.43
CA PHE A 113 -4.01 13.30 22.79
C PHE A 113 -5.39 13.82 23.21
N ASN A 114 -6.08 14.47 22.28
CA ASN A 114 -7.52 14.72 22.36
C ASN A 114 -8.21 13.92 21.25
N PRO A 115 -9.18 13.05 21.58
CA PRO A 115 -9.88 12.28 20.56
C PRO A 115 -10.78 13.18 19.72
N GLU A 116 -10.49 13.29 18.42
CA GLU A 116 -11.39 13.94 17.48
C GLU A 116 -12.56 13.05 17.05
N PRO A 117 -13.81 13.55 17.07
CA PRO A 117 -14.95 12.89 16.46
C PRO A 117 -14.69 12.56 14.99
N LEU A 118 -15.25 11.46 14.52
CA LEU A 118 -15.25 11.14 13.09
C LEU A 118 -16.11 12.18 12.36
N SER A 119 -15.62 12.71 11.24
CA SER A 119 -16.46 13.53 10.37
C SER A 119 -17.64 12.71 9.82
N THR A 120 -18.65 13.39 9.28
CA THR A 120 -19.71 12.68 8.55
C THR A 120 -19.11 12.16 7.24
N ILE A 121 -19.01 10.84 7.11
CA ILE A 121 -18.45 10.17 5.93
C ILE A 121 -19.59 9.61 5.09
N ASP A 122 -19.54 9.93 3.80
CA ASP A 122 -20.37 9.34 2.77
C ASP A 122 -19.59 8.22 2.07
N LEU A 123 -20.11 6.99 2.12
CA LEU A 123 -19.41 5.82 1.57
C LEU A 123 -19.37 5.82 0.04
N ASP A 124 -20.27 6.57 -0.60
CA ASP A 124 -20.32 6.69 -2.07
C ASP A 124 -19.42 7.81 -2.60
N ASP A 125 -18.82 8.61 -1.72
CA ASP A 125 -17.97 9.74 -2.08
C ASP A 125 -16.48 9.33 -2.14
N ILE A 126 -15.65 10.16 -2.78
CA ILE A 126 -14.24 9.88 -3.06
C ILE A 126 -13.43 9.89 -1.76
N ALA A 127 -12.72 8.80 -1.45
CA ALA A 127 -11.84 8.77 -0.29
C ALA A 127 -10.40 9.15 -0.67
N VAL A 128 -9.90 8.57 -1.77
CA VAL A 128 -8.50 8.67 -2.20
C VAL A 128 -8.40 8.87 -3.70
N ILE A 129 -7.43 9.69 -4.11
CA ILE A 129 -7.01 9.84 -5.51
C ILE A 129 -5.68 9.10 -5.69
N TYR A 130 -5.53 8.33 -6.77
CA TYR A 130 -4.27 7.68 -7.13
C TYR A 130 -3.80 8.07 -8.53
N HIS A 131 -2.49 8.26 -8.68
CA HIS A 131 -1.85 8.39 -9.99
C HIS A 131 -1.48 7.01 -10.56
N THR A 132 -1.66 6.84 -11.87
CA THR A 132 -1.17 5.67 -12.61
C THR A 132 0.03 6.09 -13.44
N SER A 133 0.92 5.14 -13.74
CA SER A 133 2.13 5.41 -14.54
C SER A 133 1.84 6.08 -15.89
N ASP A 134 0.64 5.82 -16.44
CA ASP A 134 0.26 6.22 -17.81
C ASP A 134 -0.99 7.15 -17.88
N ALA A 135 -1.69 7.43 -16.77
CA ALA A 135 -2.88 8.27 -16.75
C ALA A 135 -3.10 9.06 -15.44
N LEU A 136 -3.61 10.26 -15.60
CA LEU A 136 -3.91 11.22 -14.54
C LEU A 136 -5.14 10.78 -13.75
N THR A 137 -4.91 10.51 -12.46
CA THR A 137 -5.89 10.37 -11.37
C THR A 137 -7.06 9.41 -11.61
N SER A 138 -7.01 8.25 -10.96
CA SER A 138 -8.22 7.44 -10.70
C SER A 138 -8.80 7.81 -9.33
N LYS A 139 -10.14 7.92 -9.27
CA LYS A 139 -10.92 8.14 -8.05
C LYS A 139 -11.50 6.80 -7.62
N GLU A 140 -11.25 6.38 -6.39
CA GLU A 140 -11.73 5.09 -5.89
C GLU A 140 -12.61 5.21 -4.64
N GLN A 141 -13.59 4.30 -4.57
CA GLN A 141 -14.36 4.02 -3.36
C GLN A 141 -13.71 2.87 -2.59
N PRO A 142 -13.57 2.95 -1.26
CA PRO A 142 -12.98 1.89 -0.45
C PRO A 142 -13.90 0.66 -0.43
N GLN A 143 -13.42 -0.47 -0.95
CA GLN A 143 -14.10 -1.77 -0.80
C GLN A 143 -13.47 -2.56 0.35
N THR A 144 -14.28 -3.23 1.16
CA THR A 144 -13.79 -4.12 2.22
C THR A 144 -13.10 -5.33 1.60
N ILE A 145 -11.84 -5.56 1.97
CA ILE A 145 -11.02 -6.63 1.44
C ILE A 145 -10.99 -7.78 2.43
N SER A 146 -11.88 -8.75 2.28
CA SER A 146 -11.85 -10.00 3.05
C SER A 146 -12.19 -11.17 2.13
N PHE A 147 -11.31 -11.44 1.16
CA PHE A 147 -11.55 -12.45 0.12
C PHE A 147 -10.46 -13.52 0.05
N GLY A 148 -9.80 -13.82 1.18
CA GLY A 148 -8.92 -14.98 1.29
C GLY A 148 -9.68 -16.25 1.69
N SER A 149 -9.12 -17.42 1.36
CA SER A 149 -9.65 -18.72 1.80
C SER A 149 -9.07 -19.15 3.16
N ARG A 150 -8.07 -18.41 3.67
CA ARG A 150 -7.33 -18.69 4.90
C ARG A 150 -7.65 -17.66 5.98
N ASP A 151 -7.83 -18.12 7.23
CA ASP A 151 -7.87 -17.23 8.39
C ASP A 151 -6.48 -16.66 8.67
N LEU A 152 -6.36 -15.34 8.59
CA LEU A 152 -5.12 -14.61 8.82
C LEU A 152 -5.05 -13.99 10.22
N THR A 153 -6.05 -14.24 11.07
CA THR A 153 -6.10 -13.68 12.42
C THR A 153 -4.86 -14.08 13.20
N GLY A 154 -4.08 -13.10 13.64
CA GLY A 154 -2.86 -13.32 14.40
C GLY A 154 -1.63 -13.75 13.57
N CYS A 155 -1.76 -13.99 12.28
CA CYS A 155 -0.61 -14.21 11.40
C CYS A 155 0.25 -12.95 11.32
N VAL A 156 1.57 -13.11 11.31
CA VAL A 156 2.52 -11.99 11.15
C VAL A 156 2.94 -11.89 9.69
N ILE A 157 2.62 -10.78 9.03
CA ILE A 157 2.99 -10.53 7.63
C ILE A 157 4.09 -9.46 7.59
N ALA A 158 5.26 -9.82 7.06
CA ALA A 158 6.35 -8.89 6.78
C ALA A 158 6.01 -8.02 5.56
N CYS A 159 5.86 -6.72 5.81
CA CYS A 159 5.56 -5.69 4.82
C CYS A 159 6.67 -4.62 4.78
N HIS A 160 7.91 -5.00 5.11
CA HIS A 160 9.06 -4.09 5.19
C HIS A 160 9.39 -3.43 3.84
N ALA A 161 9.25 -4.16 2.74
CA ALA A 161 9.47 -3.68 1.38
C ALA A 161 8.17 -3.32 0.65
N PHE A 162 7.04 -3.31 1.36
CA PHE A 162 5.73 -3.11 0.76
C PHE A 162 5.52 -1.61 0.51
N PRO A 163 5.32 -1.18 -0.75
CA PRO A 163 5.18 0.24 -1.04
C PRO A 163 3.88 0.78 -0.44
N MET A 164 4.00 1.79 0.43
CA MET A 164 2.84 2.51 1.00
C MET A 164 2.24 3.54 0.04
N ILE A 165 2.98 3.86 -1.03
CA ILE A 165 2.51 4.66 -2.15
C ILE A 165 1.69 3.77 -3.11
N HIS A 166 0.80 4.37 -3.91
CA HIS A 166 -0.18 3.67 -4.76
C HIS A 166 -1.32 2.98 -3.97
N ALA A 167 -2.22 2.31 -4.71
CA ALA A 167 -3.35 1.51 -4.20
C ALA A 167 -2.95 0.53 -3.07
N MET A 168 -1.71 0.06 -3.14
CA MET A 168 -1.14 -0.94 -2.23
C MET A 168 -1.11 -0.50 -0.75
N GLY A 169 -0.93 0.79 -0.46
CA GLY A 169 -0.95 1.30 0.91
C GLY A 169 -2.34 1.27 1.56
N LEU A 170 -3.40 1.52 0.78
CA LEU A 170 -4.79 1.43 1.25
C LEU A 170 -5.25 -0.02 1.32
N PHE A 171 -4.79 -0.86 0.39
CA PHE A 171 -4.95 -2.31 0.50
C PHE A 171 -4.41 -2.81 1.85
N LEU A 172 -3.20 -2.41 2.24
CA LEU A 172 -2.60 -2.84 3.50
C LEU A 172 -3.43 -2.39 4.71
N LEU A 173 -3.85 -1.13 4.73
CA LEU A 173 -4.65 -0.57 5.80
C LEU A 173 -6.00 -1.28 5.96
N SER A 174 -6.74 -1.46 4.86
CA SER A 174 -8.05 -2.10 4.87
C SER A 174 -7.95 -3.59 5.24
N SER A 175 -6.92 -4.28 4.77
CA SER A 175 -6.73 -5.71 5.03
C SER A 175 -6.41 -5.99 6.50
N VAL A 176 -5.56 -5.19 7.13
CA VAL A 176 -5.19 -5.38 8.55
C VAL A 176 -6.40 -5.24 9.47
N VAL A 177 -7.26 -4.24 9.19
CA VAL A 177 -8.47 -3.98 9.99
C VAL A 177 -9.53 -5.08 9.81
N SER A 178 -9.64 -5.63 8.60
CA SER A 178 -10.69 -6.59 8.25
C SER A 178 -10.34 -8.06 8.53
N THR A 179 -9.05 -8.40 8.52
CA THR A 179 -8.58 -9.81 8.64
C THR A 179 -7.83 -10.11 9.93
N GLY A 180 -7.43 -9.09 10.71
CA GLY A 180 -6.80 -9.28 12.01
C GLY A 180 -5.36 -9.80 11.98
N PHE A 181 -4.68 -9.79 10.84
CA PHE A 181 -3.24 -10.09 10.78
C PHE A 181 -2.40 -8.96 11.38
N ILE A 182 -1.17 -9.29 11.78
CA ILE A 182 -0.22 -8.39 12.41
C ILE A 182 0.79 -7.91 11.36
N LEU A 183 0.92 -6.58 11.23
CA LEU A 183 1.95 -5.98 10.38
C LEU A 183 3.33 -6.05 11.02
N SER A 184 4.28 -6.66 10.31
CA SER A 184 5.70 -6.51 10.57
C SER A 184 6.30 -5.51 9.58
N ILE A 185 6.75 -4.37 10.09
CA ILE A 185 7.30 -3.25 9.31
C ILE A 185 8.57 -2.72 9.99
N PHE A 186 9.33 -1.89 9.26
CA PHE A 186 10.51 -1.26 9.85
C PHE A 186 10.12 -0.38 11.04
N LYS A 187 11.03 -0.32 12.02
CA LYS A 187 10.83 0.49 13.22
C LYS A 187 10.63 1.97 12.84
N PRO A 188 9.55 2.62 13.31
CA PRO A 188 9.30 4.04 13.05
C PRO A 188 10.42 4.95 13.58
N GLY A 189 10.59 6.11 12.94
CA GLY A 189 11.49 7.18 13.40
C GLY A 189 12.74 7.41 12.56
N HIS A 190 13.17 6.44 11.74
CA HIS A 190 14.22 6.64 10.74
C HIS A 190 13.78 6.07 9.39
N HIS A 191 14.09 6.79 8.31
CA HIS A 191 13.84 6.30 6.96
C HIS A 191 14.76 5.11 6.68
N VAL A 192 14.18 3.92 6.51
CA VAL A 192 14.90 2.72 6.09
C VAL A 192 14.53 2.43 4.65
N VAL A 193 15.52 2.42 3.76
CA VAL A 193 15.33 1.97 2.39
C VAL A 193 15.28 0.45 2.40
N PRO A 194 14.19 -0.19 1.94
CA PRO A 194 14.12 -1.64 1.86
C PRO A 194 15.17 -2.20 0.88
N SER A 195 15.89 -3.23 1.31
CA SER A 195 16.78 -4.04 0.49
C SER A 195 16.42 -5.52 0.67
N PRO A 196 16.81 -6.40 -0.27
CA PRO A 196 16.63 -7.85 -0.10
C PRO A 196 17.12 -8.33 1.27
N ASP A 197 18.33 -7.94 1.67
CA ASP A 197 18.96 -8.38 2.91
C ASP A 197 18.19 -7.92 4.16
N ASN A 198 17.91 -6.61 4.26
CA ASN A 198 17.30 -6.08 5.48
C ASN A 198 15.82 -6.48 5.61
N THR A 199 15.14 -6.75 4.49
CA THR A 199 13.75 -7.20 4.46
C THR A 199 13.64 -8.64 4.93
N LEU A 200 14.54 -9.50 4.43
CA LEU A 200 14.61 -10.91 4.83
C LEU A 200 15.02 -11.06 6.30
N GLU A 201 16.01 -10.28 6.74
CA GLU A 201 16.47 -10.25 8.13
C GLU A 201 15.35 -9.79 9.07
N SER A 202 14.67 -8.68 8.73
CA SER A 202 13.61 -8.15 9.59
C SER A 202 12.44 -9.13 9.68
N ALA A 203 12.06 -9.78 8.57
CA ALA A 203 11.03 -10.82 8.58
C ALA A 203 11.41 -12.02 9.47
N ALA A 204 12.69 -12.42 9.47
CA ALA A 204 13.18 -13.50 10.33
C ALA A 204 13.15 -13.09 11.81
N VAL A 205 13.62 -11.88 12.14
CA VAL A 205 13.64 -11.34 13.52
C VAL A 205 12.24 -11.23 14.10
N THR A 206 11.26 -10.82 13.29
CA THR A 206 9.86 -10.71 13.73
C THR A 206 9.09 -12.02 13.68
N LYS A 207 9.74 -13.12 13.24
CA LYS A 207 9.12 -14.44 13.07
C LYS A 207 7.87 -14.34 12.20
N SER A 208 8.01 -13.64 11.08
CA SER A 208 6.90 -13.45 10.14
C SER A 208 6.52 -14.78 9.49
N ASP A 209 5.22 -15.04 9.43
CA ASP A 209 4.64 -16.20 8.77
C ASP A 209 4.65 -16.03 7.25
N PHE A 210 4.44 -14.80 6.78
CA PHE A 210 4.45 -14.44 5.36
C PHE A 210 5.40 -13.27 5.10
N ILE A 211 5.98 -13.22 3.91
CA ILE A 211 6.68 -12.03 3.39
C ILE A 211 5.98 -11.49 2.16
N ALA A 212 5.49 -10.25 2.26
CA ALA A 212 4.89 -9.52 1.15
C ALA A 212 5.92 -8.62 0.48
N THR A 213 6.19 -8.84 -0.81
CA THR A 213 7.27 -8.16 -1.54
C THR A 213 7.01 -8.04 -3.05
N THR A 214 7.96 -7.48 -3.79
CA THR A 214 7.95 -7.43 -5.26
C THR A 214 8.76 -8.57 -5.87
N PRO A 215 8.52 -8.96 -7.14
CA PRO A 215 9.27 -10.02 -7.80
C PRO A 215 10.79 -9.84 -7.73
N SER A 216 11.30 -8.61 -7.85
CA SER A 216 12.72 -8.30 -7.80
C SER A 216 13.42 -8.75 -6.52
N PHE A 217 12.75 -8.72 -5.37
CA PHE A 217 13.29 -9.21 -4.10
C PHE A 217 13.35 -10.74 -4.10
N VAL A 218 12.28 -11.39 -4.56
CA VAL A 218 12.21 -12.86 -4.67
C VAL A 218 13.33 -13.38 -5.55
N GLU A 219 13.57 -12.74 -6.70
CA GLU A 219 14.67 -13.10 -7.59
C GLU A 219 16.04 -12.80 -7.00
N SER A 220 16.19 -11.74 -6.21
CA SER A 220 17.46 -11.46 -5.54
C SER A 220 17.79 -12.55 -4.53
N TRP A 221 16.80 -12.98 -3.75
CA TRP A 221 16.99 -14.01 -2.74
C TRP A 221 17.22 -15.40 -3.35
N SER A 222 16.56 -15.73 -4.46
CA SER A 222 16.75 -17.04 -5.11
C SER A 222 18.16 -17.23 -5.68
N ARG A 223 18.82 -16.14 -6.12
CA ARG A 223 20.19 -16.14 -6.63
C ARG A 223 21.25 -16.31 -5.53
N ASN A 224 20.92 -16.00 -4.28
CA ASN A 224 21.82 -16.20 -3.14
C ASN A 224 21.48 -17.52 -2.43
N PRO A 225 22.38 -18.53 -2.43
CA PRO A 225 22.09 -19.83 -1.81
C PRO A 225 21.68 -19.74 -0.34
N THR A 226 22.29 -18.82 0.43
CA THR A 226 21.98 -18.63 1.84
C THR A 226 20.57 -18.06 2.02
N ASP A 227 20.20 -17.05 1.24
CA ASP A 227 18.88 -16.43 1.34
C ASP A 227 17.78 -17.35 0.80
N ALA A 228 18.07 -18.09 -0.27
CA ALA A 228 17.19 -19.12 -0.80
C ALA A 228 16.89 -20.19 0.25
N GLU A 229 17.89 -20.61 1.05
CA GLU A 229 17.68 -21.53 2.17
C GLU A 229 16.89 -20.89 3.32
N ARG A 230 17.14 -19.62 3.63
CA ARG A 230 16.37 -18.90 4.67
C ARG A 230 14.89 -18.81 4.31
N ILE A 231 14.58 -18.58 3.03
CA ILE A 231 13.22 -18.51 2.54
C ILE A 231 12.43 -19.79 2.80
N THR A 232 13.06 -20.96 2.69
CA THR A 232 12.35 -22.23 2.91
C THR A 232 11.94 -22.46 4.37
N LYS A 233 12.51 -21.68 5.31
CA LYS A 233 12.42 -21.91 6.76
C LYS A 233 11.66 -20.81 7.51
N PHE A 234 10.93 -19.91 6.85
CA PHE A 234 10.10 -18.93 7.57
C PHE A 234 9.08 -19.63 8.49
N SER A 235 9.00 -19.15 9.73
CA SER A 235 8.20 -19.72 10.84
C SER A 235 8.36 -21.22 11.12
N GLY A 236 9.42 -21.89 10.63
CA GLY A 236 9.74 -23.28 10.99
C GLY A 236 8.77 -24.35 10.45
N ILE A 237 7.89 -24.02 9.50
CA ILE A 237 6.87 -24.93 8.95
C ILE A 237 6.97 -25.00 7.42
N ALA A 238 6.96 -23.86 6.72
CA ALA A 238 7.23 -23.69 5.30
C ALA A 238 7.37 -22.19 4.99
N GLY A 239 8.18 -21.83 3.99
CA GLY A 239 8.25 -20.45 3.51
C GLY A 239 6.97 -20.02 2.82
N PHE A 240 6.39 -18.86 3.18
CA PHE A 240 5.27 -18.28 2.46
C PHE A 240 5.65 -16.90 1.89
N ILE A 241 5.68 -16.80 0.57
CA ILE A 241 5.94 -15.55 -0.16
C ILE A 241 4.65 -15.06 -0.79
N ILE A 242 4.37 -13.78 -0.59
CA ILE A 242 3.30 -13.05 -1.27
C ILE A 242 3.99 -12.05 -2.20
N PHE A 243 3.67 -12.07 -3.48
CA PHE A 243 4.20 -11.07 -4.42
C PHE A 243 3.12 -10.51 -5.35
N GLY A 244 3.33 -9.30 -5.83
CA GLY A 244 2.42 -8.64 -6.78
C GLY A 244 3.08 -7.45 -7.47
N GLY A 245 2.33 -6.81 -8.36
CA GLY A 245 2.77 -5.61 -9.08
C GLY A 245 3.72 -5.85 -10.27
N GLY A 246 4.02 -7.11 -10.59
CA GLY A 246 4.80 -7.49 -11.76
C GLY A 246 4.98 -9.02 -11.86
N PRO A 247 5.48 -9.53 -13.01
CA PRO A 247 5.72 -10.96 -13.20
C PRO A 247 6.95 -11.43 -12.42
N LEU A 248 6.92 -12.68 -11.96
CA LEU A 248 8.08 -13.40 -11.42
C LEU A 248 8.60 -14.37 -12.48
N SER A 249 9.93 -14.51 -12.61
CA SER A 249 10.52 -15.50 -13.51
C SER A 249 10.03 -16.92 -13.20
N LYS A 250 9.59 -17.65 -14.24
CA LYS A 250 9.12 -19.03 -14.10
C LYS A 250 10.16 -19.94 -13.45
N GLU A 251 11.41 -19.84 -13.91
CA GLU A 251 12.54 -20.60 -13.35
C GLU A 251 12.71 -20.36 -11.84
N VAL A 252 12.55 -19.11 -11.39
CA VAL A 252 12.71 -18.75 -9.97
C VAL A 252 11.56 -19.32 -9.14
N GLY A 253 10.32 -19.17 -9.60
CA GLY A 253 9.17 -19.69 -8.86
C GLY A 253 9.14 -21.22 -8.82
N ASP A 254 9.45 -21.90 -9.93
CA ASP A 254 9.57 -23.37 -10.00
C ASP A 254 10.68 -23.85 -9.05
N GLN A 255 11.84 -23.19 -9.05
CA GLN A 255 12.94 -23.52 -8.16
C GLN A 255 12.56 -23.40 -6.68
N LEU A 256 11.92 -22.29 -6.27
CA LEU A 256 11.54 -22.09 -4.88
C LEU A 256 10.43 -23.05 -4.44
N THR A 257 9.42 -23.25 -5.30
CA THR A 257 8.32 -24.19 -5.05
C THR A 257 8.81 -25.62 -4.90
N SER A 258 9.77 -26.07 -5.73
CA SER A 258 10.39 -27.40 -5.60
C SER A 258 11.12 -27.62 -4.27
N LYS A 259 11.45 -26.55 -3.55
CA LYS A 259 12.06 -26.58 -2.20
C LYS A 259 11.03 -26.42 -1.08
N GLY A 260 9.74 -26.48 -1.38
CA GLY A 260 8.64 -26.40 -0.41
C GLY A 260 8.23 -24.97 -0.04
N VAL A 261 8.63 -23.96 -0.82
CA VAL A 261 8.14 -22.58 -0.63
C VAL A 261 6.77 -22.44 -1.26
N ASN A 262 5.80 -21.96 -0.48
CA ASN A 262 4.48 -21.62 -0.98
C ASN A 262 4.51 -20.17 -1.48
N ILE A 263 4.16 -19.98 -2.76
CA ILE A 263 4.16 -18.67 -3.40
C ILE A 263 2.72 -18.28 -3.71
N PHE A 264 2.34 -17.05 -3.37
CA PHE A 264 1.03 -16.47 -3.64
C PHE A 264 1.15 -15.23 -4.50
N ILE A 265 0.30 -15.15 -5.52
CA ILE A 265 0.20 -14.01 -6.41
C ILE A 265 -0.94 -13.10 -5.94
N VAL A 266 -0.60 -11.85 -5.68
CA VAL A 266 -1.54 -10.76 -5.47
C VAL A 266 -1.63 -9.97 -6.76
N TYR A 267 -2.65 -10.31 -7.55
CA TYR A 267 -3.02 -9.59 -8.76
C TYR A 267 -4.09 -8.54 -8.49
N GLY A 268 -3.87 -7.34 -9.03
CA GLY A 268 -4.68 -6.15 -8.80
C GLY A 268 -4.34 -5.02 -9.76
N LEU A 269 -5.26 -4.07 -9.88
CA LEU A 269 -5.10 -2.84 -10.67
C LEU A 269 -5.37 -1.64 -9.79
N THR A 270 -4.80 -0.49 -10.12
CA THR A 270 -5.04 0.76 -9.37
C THR A 270 -6.51 1.18 -9.36
N GLN A 271 -7.31 0.76 -10.35
CA GLN A 271 -8.73 1.10 -10.48
C GLN A 271 -9.67 0.11 -9.77
N THR A 272 -9.15 -1.06 -9.40
CA THR A 272 -9.96 -2.16 -8.85
C THR A 272 -9.38 -2.79 -7.61
N MET A 273 -8.32 -2.20 -7.05
CA MET A 273 -7.55 -2.72 -5.92
C MET A 273 -7.07 -4.15 -6.13
N LEU A 274 -7.84 -5.14 -5.68
CA LEU A 274 -7.57 -6.55 -5.87
C LEU A 274 -8.53 -7.21 -6.85
N VAL A 275 -7.96 -7.97 -7.77
CA VAL A 275 -8.67 -8.88 -8.67
C VAL A 275 -8.52 -10.33 -8.19
N SER A 276 -7.35 -10.67 -7.63
CA SER A 276 -7.11 -11.97 -6.98
C SER A 276 -7.72 -12.05 -5.58
N LYS A 277 -7.97 -13.27 -5.10
CA LYS A 277 -8.05 -13.56 -3.67
C LYS A 277 -6.71 -13.20 -3.01
N PHE A 278 -6.74 -12.61 -1.81
CA PHE A 278 -5.52 -12.13 -1.17
C PHE A 278 -4.57 -13.28 -0.78
N ILE A 279 -5.06 -14.25 0.00
CA ILE A 279 -4.32 -15.47 0.36
C ILE A 279 -5.28 -16.66 0.27
N SER A 280 -4.97 -17.60 -0.62
CA SER A 280 -5.69 -18.86 -0.82
C SER A 280 -4.93 -20.04 -0.21
N GLU A 281 -5.41 -21.27 -0.41
CA GLU A 281 -4.57 -22.43 -0.18
C GLU A 281 -3.40 -22.47 -1.17
N PRO A 282 -2.22 -22.99 -0.77
CA PRO A 282 -1.09 -23.09 -1.68
C PRO A 282 -1.41 -23.92 -2.92
N LEU A 283 -1.03 -23.41 -4.08
CA LEU A 283 -1.24 -24.08 -5.37
C LEU A 283 -0.10 -25.02 -5.77
N GLY A 284 0.99 -25.07 -4.99
CA GLY A 284 2.14 -25.93 -5.29
C GLY A 284 2.77 -25.57 -6.63
N GLU A 285 2.92 -26.56 -7.52
CA GLU A 285 3.52 -26.39 -8.85
C GLU A 285 2.76 -25.38 -9.73
N ASP A 286 1.47 -25.15 -9.46
CA ASP A 286 0.62 -24.16 -10.13
C ASP A 286 0.71 -22.76 -9.48
N TRP A 287 1.84 -22.43 -8.85
CA TRP A 287 2.07 -21.15 -8.15
C TRP A 287 1.90 -19.91 -9.04
N GLU A 288 1.99 -20.06 -10.36
CA GLU A 288 1.82 -18.99 -11.35
C GLU A 288 0.37 -18.56 -11.56
N TYR A 289 -0.58 -19.30 -10.98
CA TYR A 289 -2.00 -19.03 -11.05
C TYR A 289 -2.53 -18.38 -9.76
N PHE A 290 -3.73 -17.79 -9.86
CA PHE A 290 -4.45 -17.24 -8.72
C PHE A 290 -5.96 -17.40 -8.93
N GLU A 291 -6.71 -17.42 -7.85
CA GLU A 291 -8.16 -17.39 -7.88
C GLU A 291 -8.64 -15.93 -7.94
N VAL A 292 -9.67 -15.66 -8.74
CA VAL A 292 -10.33 -14.35 -8.76
C VAL A 292 -11.19 -14.17 -7.50
N THR A 293 -11.21 -12.96 -6.95
CA THR A 293 -12.09 -12.63 -5.81
C THR A 293 -13.57 -12.81 -6.18
N PRO A 294 -14.41 -13.42 -5.32
CA PRO A 294 -15.84 -13.54 -5.58
C PRO A 294 -16.58 -12.19 -5.52
N SER A 295 -15.91 -11.13 -5.07
CA SER A 295 -16.49 -9.78 -5.00
C SER A 295 -16.63 -9.10 -6.36
N ARG A 296 -16.08 -9.69 -7.42
CA ARG A 296 -16.08 -9.12 -8.78
C ARG A 296 -16.32 -10.23 -9.79
N GLU A 297 -17.12 -9.91 -10.81
CA GLU A 297 -17.17 -10.74 -12.01
C GLU A 297 -15.90 -10.51 -12.85
N ALA A 298 -15.28 -11.59 -13.30
CA ALA A 298 -14.15 -11.55 -14.22
C ALA A 298 -14.50 -12.29 -15.50
N TYR A 299 -14.15 -11.68 -16.62
CA TYR A 299 -14.33 -12.23 -17.95
C TYR A 299 -12.95 -12.46 -18.56
N PHE A 300 -12.65 -13.71 -18.90
CA PHE A 300 -11.40 -14.10 -19.54
C PHE A 300 -11.58 -14.06 -21.05
N MET A 301 -10.85 -13.18 -21.72
CA MET A 301 -10.86 -13.08 -23.18
C MET A 301 -9.83 -14.04 -23.75
N GLY A 302 -10.28 -14.99 -24.57
CA GLY A 302 -9.41 -15.99 -25.18
C GLY A 302 -8.43 -15.35 -26.18
N HIS A 303 -7.17 -15.78 -26.12
CA HIS A 303 -6.08 -15.30 -26.97
C HIS A 303 -5.55 -16.37 -27.94
N GLY A 304 -6.23 -17.54 -28.00
CA GLY A 304 -5.80 -18.73 -28.75
C GLY A 304 -5.04 -19.72 -27.87
N ASN A 305 -4.92 -21.00 -28.28
CA ASN A 305 -4.17 -22.05 -27.57
C ASN A 305 -4.57 -22.30 -26.10
N ASP A 306 -5.85 -22.15 -25.74
CA ASP A 306 -6.35 -22.21 -24.36
C ASP A 306 -5.68 -21.20 -23.39
N GLU A 307 -5.03 -20.17 -23.93
CA GLU A 307 -4.47 -19.05 -23.18
C GLU A 307 -5.48 -17.89 -23.15
N TYR A 308 -5.54 -17.22 -21.99
CA TYR A 308 -6.47 -16.11 -21.75
C TYR A 308 -5.69 -14.87 -21.31
N GLU A 309 -6.15 -13.70 -21.75
CA GLU A 309 -5.63 -12.43 -21.23
C GLU A 309 -5.99 -12.31 -19.74
N GLN A 310 -5.07 -11.74 -18.94
CA GLN A 310 -5.36 -11.44 -17.54
C GLN A 310 -6.61 -10.54 -17.42
N PRO A 311 -7.50 -10.77 -16.43
CA PRO A 311 -8.75 -10.03 -16.34
C PRO A 311 -8.50 -8.53 -16.18
N LYS A 312 -8.80 -7.78 -17.24
CA LYS A 312 -8.98 -6.33 -17.17
C LYS A 312 -10.41 -6.10 -16.74
N THR A 313 -10.61 -5.36 -15.65
CA THR A 313 -11.97 -5.07 -15.19
C THR A 313 -12.59 -4.13 -16.23
N ILE A 314 -13.51 -4.66 -17.04
CA ILE A 314 -14.28 -3.86 -18.00
C ILE A 314 -15.24 -3.04 -17.16
N ALA A 315 -15.00 -1.73 -17.06
CA ALA A 315 -16.04 -0.80 -16.64
C ALA A 315 -17.20 -0.98 -17.63
N GLN A 316 -18.36 -1.44 -17.14
CA GLN A 316 -19.56 -1.49 -17.95
C GLN A 316 -19.84 -0.08 -18.49
N VAL A 317 -20.05 -0.03 -19.81
CA VAL A 317 -20.39 1.17 -20.61
C VAL A 317 -21.67 1.83 -20.11
#